data_AF-A0A6N7IGJ6-F1
#
_entry.id   AF-A0A6N7IGJ6-F1
#
_cell.length_a   1.000
_cell.length_b   1.000
_cell.length_c   1.000
_cell.angle_alpha   90.00
_cell.angle_beta   90.00
_cell.angle_gamma   90.00
#
_symmetry.space_group_name_H-M   'P 1'
#
loop_
_entity.id
_entity.type
_entity.pdbx_description
1 polymer ?
#
loop_
_entity_poly.entity_id
_entity_poly.type
_entity_poly.pdbx_seq_one_letter_code
_entity_poly.pdbx_strand_id
1 'polypeptide(L)'
;MPNTPDEDRLDLNRIDARNRSARHIVAGLLNTTSTLAEIWRTIEIALADTPELTAEISRLRGQLADTRLDRANLLAAARAVIAAHQEGEPDPLSYIRDEIRDQINNRGRS
;
A
#
# COMPACT_ATOMS: atom_id res chain seq x y z
N MET A 1 -17.21 45.76 58.89
CA MET A 1 -17.29 46.71 57.76
C MET A 1 -18.03 46.01 56.63
N PRO A 2 -19.08 46.60 56.04
CA PRO A 2 -19.80 45.96 54.95
C PRO A 2 -19.00 46.14 53.64
N ASN A 3 -18.77 45.07 52.89
CA ASN A 3 -18.19 45.15 51.56
C ASN A 3 -19.11 45.98 50.65
N THR A 4 -18.55 46.94 49.93
CA THR A 4 -19.32 47.78 49.00
C THR A 4 -19.71 46.97 47.76
N PRO A 5 -21.01 46.89 47.40
CA PRO A 5 -21.52 46.04 46.32
C PRO A 5 -20.90 46.29 44.94
N ASP A 6 -20.21 47.42 44.75
CA ASP A 6 -19.58 47.78 43.49
C ASP A 6 -18.24 47.06 43.26
N GLU A 7 -17.50 46.73 44.33
CA GLU A 7 -16.22 46.02 44.27
C GLU A 7 -16.43 44.53 43.96
N ASP A 8 -17.39 43.89 44.63
CA ASP A 8 -17.80 42.50 44.34
C ASP A 8 -18.32 42.34 42.90
N ARG A 9 -19.03 43.34 42.38
CA ARG A 9 -19.55 43.34 41.01
C ARG A 9 -18.44 43.50 39.96
N LEU A 10 -17.43 44.33 40.26
CA LEU A 10 -16.25 44.50 39.42
C LEU A 10 -15.43 43.19 39.36
N ASP A 11 -15.26 42.51 40.49
CA ASP A 11 -14.55 41.23 40.54
C ASP A 11 -15.30 40.10 39.82
N LEU A 12 -16.62 40.00 39.98
CA LEU A 12 -17.42 39.01 39.25
C LEU A 12 -17.36 39.22 37.73
N ASN A 13 -17.48 40.46 37.26
CA ASN A 13 -17.37 40.79 35.84
C ASN A 13 -15.99 40.42 35.26
N ARG A 14 -14.92 40.62 36.05
CA ARG A 14 -13.55 40.28 35.68
C ARG A 14 -13.34 38.76 35.62
N ILE A 15 -13.90 38.02 36.58
CA ILE A 15 -13.88 36.55 36.61
C ILE A 15 -14.62 36.00 35.39
N ASP A 16 -15.79 36.55 35.08
CA ASP A 16 -16.57 36.16 33.91
C ASP A 16 -15.86 36.42 32.58
N ALA A 17 -15.21 37.58 32.45
CA ALA A 17 -14.40 37.89 31.27
C ALA A 17 -13.24 36.90 31.10
N ARG A 18 -12.52 36.57 32.18
CA ARG A 18 -11.46 35.56 32.16
C ARG A 18 -11.98 34.17 31.81
N ASN A 19 -13.13 33.78 32.35
CA ASN A 19 -13.74 32.48 32.07
C ASN A 19 -14.13 32.36 30.59
N ARG A 20 -14.72 33.40 30.00
CA ARG A 20 -15.04 33.45 28.56
C ARG A 20 -13.79 33.33 27.69
N SER A 21 -12.72 34.06 28.00
CA SER A 21 -11.45 33.95 27.27
C SER A 21 -10.85 32.54 27.36
N ALA A 22 -10.85 31.94 28.55
CA ALA A 22 -10.35 30.56 28.73
C ALA A 22 -11.17 29.55 27.92
N ARG A 23 -12.51 29.65 27.96
CA ARG A 23 -13.40 28.78 27.16
C ARG A 23 -13.17 28.93 25.66
N HIS A 24 -12.98 30.16 25.18
CA HIS A 24 -12.71 30.41 23.77
C HIS A 24 -11.38 29.80 23.31
N ILE A 25 -10.32 29.93 24.13
CA ILE A 25 -9.02 29.32 23.85
C ILE A 25 -9.13 27.78 23.81
N VAL A 26 -9.80 27.18 24.81
CA VAL A 26 -10.02 25.73 24.86
C VAL A 26 -10.84 25.26 23.65
N ALA A 27 -11.90 25.97 23.28
CA ALA A 27 -12.71 25.65 22.11
C ALA A 27 -11.89 25.72 20.81
N GLY A 28 -11.05 26.75 20.66
CA GLY A 28 -10.15 26.88 19.52
C GLY A 28 -9.15 25.71 19.42
N LEU A 29 -8.51 25.36 20.54
CA LEU A 29 -7.55 24.25 20.59
C LEU A 29 -8.21 22.90 20.27
N LEU A 30 -9.40 22.64 20.83
CA LEU A 30 -10.16 21.43 20.54
C LEU A 30 -10.50 21.33 19.04
N ASN A 31 -10.94 22.44 18.43
CA ASN A 31 -11.24 22.47 17.01
C ASN A 31 -10.01 22.18 16.14
N THR A 32 -8.87 22.82 16.43
CA THR A 32 -7.61 22.55 15.70
C THR A 32 -7.16 21.10 15.86
N THR A 33 -7.29 20.54 17.07
CA THR A 33 -6.95 19.14 17.34
C THR A 33 -7.85 18.18 16.55
N SER A 34 -9.16 18.47 16.48
CA SER A 34 -10.11 17.69 15.69
C SER A 34 -9.81 17.74 14.20
N THR A 35 -9.53 18.93 13.64
CA THR A 35 -9.15 19.07 12.22
C THR A 35 -7.87 18.28 11.91
N LEU A 36 -6.88 18.34 12.80
CA LEU A 36 -5.65 17.56 12.62
C LEU A 36 -5.91 16.04 12.66
N ALA A 37 -6.79 15.58 13.57
CA ALA A 37 -7.19 14.18 13.66
C ALA A 37 -7.90 13.70 12.38
N GLU A 38 -8.76 14.53 11.79
CA GLU A 38 -9.42 14.23 10.51
C GLU A 38 -8.41 14.11 9.37
N ILE A 39 -7.45 15.04 9.28
CA ILE A 39 -6.38 15.00 8.27
C ILE A 39 -5.57 13.71 8.41
N TRP A 40 -5.16 13.36 9.63
CA TRP A 40 -4.41 12.11 9.84
C TRP A 40 -5.21 10.88 9.47
N ARG A 41 -6.49 10.84 9.82
CA ARG A 41 -7.39 9.74 9.43
C ARG A 41 -7.51 9.64 7.91
N THR A 42 -7.63 10.75 7.18
CA THR A 42 -7.67 10.74 5.72
C THR A 42 -6.37 10.19 5.14
N ILE A 43 -5.22 10.57 5.70
CA ILE A 43 -3.91 10.07 5.26
C ILE A 43 -3.78 8.56 5.55
N GLU A 44 -4.18 8.11 6.74
CA GLU A 44 -4.17 6.69 7.09
C GLU A 44 -5.05 5.86 6.14
N ILE A 45 -6.27 6.33 5.85
CA ILE A 45 -7.18 5.65 4.91
C ILE A 45 -6.57 5.63 3.51
N ALA A 46 -6.01 6.75 3.04
CA ALA A 46 -5.37 6.81 1.73
C ALA A 46 -4.14 5.91 1.62
N LEU A 47 -3.42 5.68 2.73
CA LEU A 47 -2.24 4.82 2.77
C LEU A 47 -2.55 3.36 3.11
N ALA A 48 -3.76 3.05 3.59
CA ALA A 48 -4.14 1.73 4.08
C ALA A 48 -3.90 0.61 3.04
N ASP A 49 -4.19 0.89 1.77
CA ASP A 49 -4.09 -0.09 0.69
C ASP A 49 -2.67 -0.17 0.09
N THR A 50 -1.78 0.77 0.45
CA THR A 50 -0.43 0.86 -0.16
C THR A 50 0.41 -0.41 0.06
N PRO A 51 0.44 -1.03 1.27
CA PRO A 51 1.19 -2.27 1.46
C PRO A 51 0.65 -3.43 0.63
N GLU A 52 -0.67 -3.58 0.54
CA GLU A 52 -1.32 -4.65 -0.22
C GLU A 52 -1.07 -4.48 -1.72
N LEU A 53 -1.25 -3.26 -2.26
CA LEU A 53 -0.94 -2.94 -3.65
C LEU A 53 0.54 -3.17 -3.99
N THR A 54 1.45 -2.84 -3.07
CA THR A 54 2.89 -3.07 -3.25
C THR A 54 3.23 -4.55 -3.28
N ALA A 55 2.62 -5.35 -2.39
CA ALA A 55 2.76 -6.79 -2.37
C ALA A 55 2.22 -7.41 -3.67
N GLU A 56 1.06 -6.95 -4.13
CA GLU A 56 0.42 -7.42 -5.36
C GLU A 56 1.23 -7.08 -6.61
N ILE A 57 1.75 -5.84 -6.70
CA ILE A 57 2.66 -5.45 -7.79
C ILE A 57 3.92 -6.33 -7.79
N SER A 58 4.47 -6.62 -6.61
CA SER A 58 5.66 -7.47 -6.49
C SER A 58 5.36 -8.90 -6.94
N ARG A 59 4.21 -9.46 -6.53
CA ARG A 59 3.71 -10.76 -6.96
C ARG A 59 3.53 -10.84 -8.47
N LEU A 60 2.84 -9.86 -9.06
CA LEU A 60 2.60 -9.78 -10.51
C LEU A 60 3.90 -9.62 -11.30
N ARG A 61 4.87 -8.87 -10.77
CA ARG A 61 6.20 -8.75 -11.39
C ARG A 61 6.96 -10.09 -11.40
N GLY A 62 6.90 -10.84 -10.30
CA GLY A 62 7.44 -12.21 -10.25
C GLY A 62 6.79 -13.10 -11.32
N GLN A 63 5.46 -13.15 -11.33
CA GLN A 63 4.70 -13.95 -12.31
C GLN A 63 4.99 -13.56 -13.77
N LEU A 64 5.17 -12.26 -14.04
CA LEU A 64 5.54 -11.79 -15.37
C LEU A 64 6.97 -12.23 -15.75
N ALA A 65 7.91 -12.18 -14.80
CA ALA A 65 9.28 -12.64 -15.03
C ALA A 65 9.29 -14.15 -15.34
N ASP A 66 8.59 -14.96 -14.55
CA ASP A 66 8.47 -16.40 -14.75
C ASP A 66 7.84 -16.74 -16.11
N THR A 67 6.75 -16.06 -16.48
CA THR A 67 6.09 -16.24 -17.78
C THR A 67 7.01 -15.88 -18.94
N ARG A 68 7.83 -14.83 -18.80
CA ARG A 68 8.81 -14.44 -19.81
C ARG A 68 9.93 -15.47 -19.94
N LEU A 69 10.36 -16.06 -18.83
CA LEU A 69 11.34 -17.13 -18.83
C LEU A 69 10.81 -18.39 -19.51
N ASP A 70 9.60 -18.85 -19.13
CA ASP A 70 8.90 -19.98 -19.77
C ASP A 70 8.83 -19.80 -21.29
N ARG A 71 8.48 -18.58 -21.74
CA ARG A 71 8.40 -18.27 -23.18
C ARG A 71 9.77 -18.30 -23.86
N ALA A 72 10.81 -17.79 -23.20
CA ALA A 72 12.16 -17.79 -23.73
C ALA A 72 12.69 -19.23 -23.87
N ASN A 73 12.44 -20.07 -22.88
CA ASN A 73 12.83 -21.48 -22.90
C ASN A 73 12.08 -22.26 -23.98
N LEU A 74 10.76 -22.07 -24.14
CA LEU A 74 10.01 -22.67 -25.26
C LEU A 74 10.53 -22.23 -26.63
N LEU A 75 10.91 -20.96 -26.78
CA LEU A 75 11.49 -20.47 -28.02
C LEU A 75 12.87 -21.12 -28.28
N ALA A 76 13.67 -21.33 -27.24
CA ALA A 76 14.94 -22.04 -27.33
C ALA A 76 14.71 -23.51 -27.72
N ALA A 77 13.76 -24.20 -27.09
CA ALA A 77 13.38 -25.58 -27.42
C ALA A 77 12.88 -25.70 -28.86
N ALA A 78 12.04 -24.77 -29.33
CA ALA A 78 11.57 -24.73 -30.72
C ALA A 78 12.72 -24.53 -31.72
N ARG A 79 13.70 -23.69 -31.39
CA ARG A 79 14.92 -23.52 -32.20
C ARG A 79 15.76 -24.79 -32.21
N ALA A 80 15.90 -25.46 -31.07
CA ALA A 80 16.59 -26.75 -30.97
C ALA A 80 15.92 -27.81 -31.85
N VAL A 81 14.59 -27.91 -31.86
CA VAL A 81 13.83 -28.81 -32.75
C VAL A 81 14.18 -28.58 -34.22
N ILE A 82 14.20 -27.33 -34.66
CA ILE A 82 14.51 -26.99 -36.06
C ILE A 82 15.93 -27.41 -36.42
N ALA A 83 16.90 -27.13 -35.55
CA ALA A 83 18.30 -27.52 -35.76
C ALA A 83 18.46 -29.05 -35.79
N ALA A 84 17.92 -29.74 -34.79
CA ALA A 84 17.92 -31.20 -34.68
C ALA A 84 17.27 -31.87 -35.90
N HIS A 85 16.17 -31.32 -36.41
CA HIS A 85 15.53 -31.81 -37.63
C HIS A 85 16.42 -31.65 -38.86
N GLN A 86 17.12 -30.52 -39.00
CA GLN A 86 18.07 -30.29 -40.10
C GLN A 86 19.29 -31.21 -40.02
N GLU A 87 19.71 -31.58 -38.82
CA GLU A 87 20.81 -32.51 -38.56
C GLU A 87 20.39 -33.98 -38.68
N GLY A 88 19.12 -34.27 -38.89
CA GLY A 88 18.59 -35.63 -39.03
C GLY A 88 18.49 -36.39 -37.71
N GLU A 89 18.40 -35.67 -36.58
CA GLU A 89 18.20 -36.29 -35.26
C GLU A 89 16.89 -37.13 -35.27
N PRO A 90 16.86 -38.34 -34.67
CA PRO A 90 15.70 -39.24 -34.74
C PRO A 90 14.44 -38.72 -34.05
N ASP A 91 14.57 -37.91 -32.99
CA ASP A 91 13.44 -37.37 -32.23
C ASP A 91 13.65 -35.89 -31.85
N PRO A 92 13.56 -34.96 -32.81
CA PRO A 92 13.71 -33.53 -32.56
C PRO A 92 12.60 -32.94 -31.66
N LEU A 93 11.46 -33.62 -31.54
CA LEU A 93 10.34 -33.16 -30.71
C LEU A 93 10.54 -33.44 -29.22
N SER A 94 11.58 -34.19 -28.85
CA SER A 94 11.98 -34.42 -27.45
C SER A 94 12.21 -33.10 -26.70
N TYR A 95 12.93 -32.14 -27.29
CA TYR A 95 13.23 -30.84 -26.66
C TYR A 95 11.98 -30.04 -26.23
N ILE A 96 10.91 -30.02 -27.05
CA ILE A 96 9.66 -29.35 -26.68
C ILE A 96 8.93 -30.12 -25.58
N ARG A 97 8.91 -31.46 -25.65
CA ARG A 97 8.25 -32.28 -24.63
C ARG A 97 8.92 -32.14 -23.27
N ASP A 98 10.24 -32.09 -23.24
CA ASP A 98 11.02 -31.89 -22.02
C ASP A 98 10.78 -30.50 -21.44
N GLU A 99 10.81 -29.45 -22.27
CA GLU A 99 10.48 -28.10 -21.81
C GLU A 99 9.05 -27.99 -21.26
N ILE A 100 8.06 -28.59 -21.91
CA ILE A 100 6.67 -28.63 -21.41
C ILE A 100 6.60 -29.35 -20.06
N ARG A 101 7.31 -30.47 -19.92
CA ARG A 101 7.37 -31.23 -18.67
C ARG A 101 8.01 -30.40 -17.56
N ASP A 102 9.09 -29.69 -17.86
CA ASP A 102 9.79 -28.83 -16.90
C ASP A 102 8.90 -27.66 -16.44
N GLN A 103 8.16 -27.03 -17.35
CA GLN A 103 7.19 -25.98 -17.00
C GLN A 103 6.06 -26.50 -16.11
N ILE A 104 5.51 -27.69 -16.40
CA ILE A 104 4.48 -28.32 -15.56
C ILE A 104 5.03 -28.57 -14.14
N ASN A 105 6.26 -29.09 -14.06
CA ASN A 105 6.92 -29.37 -12.78
C ASN A 105 7.19 -28.08 -11.98
N ASN A 106 7.61 -27.01 -12.65
CA ASN A 106 7.92 -25.73 -12.01
C ASN A 106 6.65 -25.01 -11.53
N ARG A 107 5.54 -25.09 -12.28
CA ARG A 107 4.24 -24.54 -11.84
C ARG A 107 3.62 -25.30 -10.69
N GLY A 108 3.90 -26.60 -10.54
CA GLY A 108 3.44 -27.40 -9.40
C GLY A 108 4.22 -27.15 -8.10
N ARG A 109 5.31 -26.38 -8.13
CA ARG A 109 6.20 -26.10 -6.98
C ARG A 109 6.09 -24.66 -6.45
N SER A 110 5.47 -23.75 -7.18
CA SER A 110 5.20 -22.36 -6.78
C SER A 110 3.84 -22.22 -6.11
#